data_AF-A0A1Y4AIY0-F1
#
_entry.id   AF-A0A1Y4AIY0-F1
#
_cell.length_a   1.000
_cell.length_b   1.000
_cell.length_c   1.000
_cell.angle_alpha   90.00
_cell.angle_beta   90.00
_cell.angle_gamma   90.00
#
_symmetry.space_group_name_H-M   'P 1'
#
loop_
_entity.id
_entity.type
_entity.pdbx_description
1 polymer ?
#
loop_
_entity_poly.entity_id
_entity_poly.type
_entity_poly.pdbx_seq_one_letter_code
_entity_poly.pdbx_strand_id
1 'polypeptide(L)'
;MKVTIYTDGSARGNPGNGGFGAILSYTNRAGETFTRELSGGYRLTTNNRMELMAVIVALETLNRPCEVEVHSDSQYVVNAFNQHWIEGWIRRGWKTANKKPVKNIDLWQRLLAAKEPHTVTFTWVKGHAGHPENERCDELATTAADSGRLSEDAGFTADDAD
;
A
#
# COMPACT_ATOMS: atom_id res chain seq x y z
N MET A 1 -15.22 -2.05 -14.54
CA MET A 1 -14.72 -0.66 -14.43
C MET A 1 -13.22 -0.77 -14.23
N LYS A 2 -12.42 -0.08 -15.05
CA LYS A 2 -10.97 -0.05 -14.88
C LYS A 2 -10.61 1.12 -13.96
N VAL A 3 -9.84 0.85 -12.91
CA VAL A 3 -9.33 1.84 -11.96
C VAL A 3 -7.81 1.76 -11.97
N THR A 4 -7.15 2.90 -12.09
CA THR A 4 -5.70 3.00 -11.88
C THR A 4 -5.46 3.55 -10.48
N ILE A 5 -4.56 2.91 -9.73
CA ILE A 5 -4.19 3.31 -8.38
C ILE A 5 -2.69 3.57 -8.37
N TYR A 6 -2.27 4.71 -7.83
CA TYR A 6 -0.89 5.00 -7.48
C TYR A 6 -0.78 5.04 -5.96
N THR A 7 0.32 4.51 -5.42
CA THR A 7 0.51 4.41 -3.97
C THR A 7 1.96 4.63 -3.57
N ASP A 8 2.16 5.30 -2.45
CA ASP A 8 3.46 5.46 -1.80
C ASP A 8 3.30 5.44 -0.26
N GLY A 9 4.36 5.09 0.45
CA GLY A 9 4.45 5.07 1.90
C GLY A 9 5.76 5.68 2.38
N SER A 10 5.69 6.49 3.43
CA SER A 10 6.85 7.17 4.01
C SER A 10 6.90 6.98 5.51
N ALA A 11 8.12 6.90 6.08
CA ALA A 11 8.34 6.94 7.52
C ALA A 11 9.55 7.82 7.92
N ARG A 12 9.36 8.65 8.93
CA ARG A 12 10.38 9.48 9.60
C ARG A 12 11.12 8.63 10.63
N GLY A 13 12.04 7.81 10.14
CA GLY A 13 12.67 6.75 10.92
C GLY A 13 11.95 5.41 10.73
N ASN A 14 12.62 4.31 11.02
CA ASN A 14 12.12 2.96 10.76
C ASN A 14 12.36 2.06 11.99
N PRO A 15 11.60 2.23 13.10
CA PRO A 15 10.28 2.84 13.15
C PRO A 15 10.26 4.34 13.48
N GLY A 16 9.14 5.01 13.18
CA GLY A 16 8.90 6.41 13.48
C GLY A 16 7.52 6.88 13.05
N ASN A 17 7.28 8.20 13.01
CA ASN A 17 6.06 8.74 12.41
C ASN A 17 6.01 8.33 10.94
N GLY A 18 4.90 7.79 10.46
CA GLY A 18 4.76 7.40 9.06
C GLY A 18 3.46 7.89 8.46
N GLY A 19 3.36 7.83 7.15
CA GLY A 19 2.17 8.18 6.41
C GLY A 19 2.10 7.44 5.09
N PHE A 20 0.88 7.25 4.61
CA PHE A 20 0.62 6.70 3.29
C PHE A 20 -0.04 7.75 2.40
N GLY A 21 0.18 7.63 1.09
CA GLY A 21 -0.48 8.39 0.05
C GLY A 21 -1.00 7.45 -1.02
N ALA A 22 -2.22 7.69 -1.50
CA ALA A 22 -2.78 6.95 -2.63
C ALA A 22 -3.64 7.85 -3.51
N ILE A 23 -3.59 7.61 -4.81
CA ILE A 23 -4.41 8.29 -5.82
C ILE A 23 -5.15 7.22 -6.61
N LEU A 24 -6.47 7.35 -6.70
CA LEU A 24 -7.32 6.50 -7.52
C LEU A 24 -7.85 7.31 -8.68
N SER A 25 -7.80 6.77 -9.89
CA SER A 25 -8.42 7.36 -11.06
C SER A 25 -9.24 6.35 -11.85
N TYR A 26 -10.37 6.79 -12.40
CA TYR A 26 -11.13 6.03 -13.38
C TYR A 26 -11.77 6.96 -14.42
N THR A 27 -11.92 6.47 -15.64
CA THR A 27 -12.62 7.19 -16.71
C THR A 27 -14.01 6.56 -16.91
N ASN A 28 -15.06 7.38 -16.89
CA ASN A 28 -16.43 6.91 -17.11
C ASN A 28 -16.70 6.68 -18.62
N ARG A 29 -17.90 6.18 -18.95
CA ARG A 29 -18.29 5.94 -20.35
C ARG A 29 -18.41 7.21 -21.20
N ALA A 30 -18.56 8.38 -20.57
CA ALA A 30 -18.61 9.67 -21.25
C ALA A 30 -17.20 10.24 -21.52
N GLY A 31 -16.14 9.56 -21.10
CA GLY A 31 -14.76 10.01 -21.26
C GLY A 31 -14.26 10.95 -20.16
N GLU A 32 -15.04 11.16 -19.09
CA GLU A 32 -14.65 12.00 -17.96
C GLU A 32 -13.80 11.19 -16.98
N THR A 33 -12.65 11.73 -16.59
CA THR A 33 -11.75 11.13 -15.59
C THR A 33 -12.04 11.69 -14.21
N PHE A 34 -12.26 10.79 -13.25
CA PHE A 34 -12.46 11.11 -11.84
C PHE A 34 -11.23 10.66 -11.07
N THR A 35 -10.71 11.55 -10.24
CA THR A 35 -9.54 11.29 -9.39
C THR A 35 -9.89 11.51 -7.93
N ARG A 36 -9.35 10.66 -7.05
CA ARG A 36 -9.47 10.78 -5.60
C ARG A 36 -8.12 10.56 -4.94
N GLU A 37 -7.72 11.50 -4.10
CA GLU A 37 -6.53 11.40 -3.25
C GLU A 37 -6.91 10.90 -1.86
N LEU A 38 -6.07 10.04 -1.27
CA LEU A 38 -6.20 9.49 0.07
C LEU A 38 -4.86 9.62 0.78
N SER A 39 -4.89 9.99 2.06
CA SER A 39 -3.70 9.98 2.91
C SER A 39 -4.06 9.78 4.37
N GLY A 40 -3.09 9.32 5.16
CA GLY A 40 -3.24 9.14 6.59
C GLY A 40 -1.90 8.96 7.27
N GLY A 41 -1.76 9.52 8.47
CA GLY A 41 -0.52 9.52 9.25
C GLY A 41 -0.64 8.67 10.52
N TYR A 42 0.47 8.04 10.91
CA TYR A 42 0.60 7.16 12.06
C TYR A 42 1.80 7.55 12.93
N ARG A 43 1.64 7.46 14.27
CA ARG A 43 2.63 7.96 15.24
C ARG A 43 3.85 7.06 15.41
N LEU A 44 3.71 5.75 15.19
CA LEU A 44 4.83 4.81 15.27
C LEU A 44 4.56 3.63 14.33
N THR A 45 5.30 3.57 13.23
CA THR A 45 5.15 2.56 12.18
C THR A 45 6.46 2.43 11.38
N THR A 46 6.46 1.66 10.29
CA THR A 46 7.61 1.47 9.38
C THR A 46 7.27 1.84 7.95
N ASN A 47 8.29 2.02 7.10
CA ASN A 47 8.07 2.33 5.68
C ASN A 47 7.23 1.23 4.99
N ASN A 48 7.63 -0.03 5.20
CA ASN A 48 6.93 -1.20 4.63
C ASN A 48 5.45 -1.29 5.06
N ARG A 49 5.13 -0.91 6.30
CA ARG A 49 3.74 -0.88 6.77
C ARG A 49 2.94 0.21 6.08
N MET A 50 3.53 1.37 5.84
CA MET A 50 2.87 2.47 5.14
C MET A 50 2.66 2.18 3.65
N GLU A 51 3.64 1.54 3.00
CA GLU A 51 3.50 1.05 1.62
C GLU A 51 2.34 0.05 1.50
N LEU A 52 2.22 -0.89 2.43
CA LEU A 52 1.09 -1.83 2.48
C LEU A 52 -0.24 -1.10 2.73
N MET A 53 -0.26 -0.18 3.70
CA MET A 53 -1.46 0.58 4.07
C MET A 53 -2.00 1.40 2.89
N ALA A 54 -1.13 2.00 2.09
CA ALA A 54 -1.50 2.77 0.90
C ALA A 54 -2.37 1.94 -0.06
N VAL A 55 -1.93 0.72 -0.38
CA VAL A 55 -2.65 -0.21 -1.26
C VAL A 55 -3.95 -0.68 -0.61
N ILE A 56 -3.91 -1.04 0.67
CA ILE A 56 -5.09 -1.51 1.42
C ILE A 56 -6.21 -0.46 1.38
N VAL A 57 -5.91 0.76 1.80
CA VAL A 57 -6.91 1.84 1.91
C VAL A 57 -7.48 2.21 0.54
N ALA A 58 -6.65 2.17 -0.51
CA ALA A 58 -7.10 2.41 -1.87
C ALA A 58 -8.09 1.32 -2.35
N LEU A 59 -7.76 0.04 -2.13
CA LEU A 59 -8.66 -1.06 -2.50
C LEU A 59 -9.97 -1.04 -1.69
N GLU A 60 -9.90 -0.81 -0.38
CA GLU A 60 -11.08 -0.73 0.50
C GLU A 60 -12.02 0.44 0.16
N THR A 61 -11.52 1.46 -0.54
CA THR A 61 -12.33 2.59 -1.00
C THR A 61 -13.26 2.21 -2.16
N LEU A 62 -12.97 1.10 -2.87
CA LEU A 62 -13.78 0.64 -3.99
C LEU A 62 -15.04 -0.06 -3.49
N ASN A 63 -16.21 0.49 -3.85
CA ASN A 63 -17.50 0.00 -3.37
C ASN A 63 -18.11 -1.14 -4.21
N ARG A 64 -17.37 -1.67 -5.20
CA ARG A 64 -17.81 -2.76 -6.09
C ARG A 64 -16.60 -3.42 -6.76
N PRO A 65 -16.75 -4.66 -7.25
CA PRO A 65 -15.72 -5.34 -8.05
C PRO A 65 -15.20 -4.48 -9.22
N CYS A 66 -13.88 -4.45 -9.37
CA CYS A 66 -13.17 -3.62 -10.35
C CYS A 66 -12.00 -4.39 -10.96
N GLU A 67 -11.59 -3.96 -12.15
CA GLU A 67 -10.27 -4.25 -12.71
C GLU A 67 -9.33 -3.13 -12.27
N VAL A 68 -8.28 -3.45 -11.52
CA VAL A 68 -7.44 -2.48 -10.83
C VAL A 68 -6.00 -2.67 -11.26
N GLU A 69 -5.37 -1.57 -11.69
CA GLU A 69 -3.94 -1.50 -11.96
C GLU A 69 -3.27 -0.69 -10.86
N VAL A 70 -2.50 -1.35 -9.99
CA VAL A 70 -1.77 -0.71 -8.89
C VAL A 70 -0.34 -0.42 -9.33
N HIS A 71 0.03 0.86 -9.32
CA HIS A 71 1.40 1.34 -9.48
C HIS A 71 1.97 1.70 -8.11
N SER A 72 3.08 1.07 -7.75
CA SER A 72 3.79 1.35 -6.51
C SER A 72 5.29 1.26 -6.74
N ASP A 73 6.06 2.10 -6.06
CA ASP A 73 7.51 2.01 -6.00
C ASP A 73 8.02 1.02 -4.94
N SER A 74 7.12 0.54 -4.07
CA SER A 74 7.38 -0.56 -3.15
C SER A 74 7.66 -1.86 -3.91
N GLN A 75 8.95 -2.20 -4.01
CA GLN A 75 9.35 -3.53 -4.44
C GLN A 75 8.85 -4.61 -3.49
N TYR A 76 8.69 -4.29 -2.20
CA TYR A 76 8.17 -5.24 -1.21
C TYR A 76 6.74 -5.68 -1.56
N VAL A 77 5.84 -4.72 -1.83
CA VAL A 77 4.46 -5.00 -2.21
C VAL A 77 4.39 -5.67 -3.58
N VAL A 78 5.04 -5.08 -4.59
CA VAL A 78 4.93 -5.57 -5.97
C VAL A 78 5.52 -6.97 -6.13
N ASN A 79 6.70 -7.25 -5.55
CA ASN A 79 7.31 -8.57 -5.65
C ASN A 79 6.54 -9.64 -4.88
N ALA A 80 5.90 -9.29 -3.75
CA ALA A 80 5.13 -10.28 -3.00
C ALA A 80 4.00 -10.91 -3.83
N PHE A 81 3.38 -10.12 -4.72
CA PHE A 81 2.41 -10.60 -5.70
C PHE A 81 3.05 -11.20 -6.95
N ASN A 82 3.93 -10.44 -7.62
CA ASN A 82 4.47 -10.84 -8.93
C ASN A 82 5.41 -12.06 -8.86
N GLN A 83 6.03 -12.30 -7.70
CA GLN A 83 6.89 -13.46 -7.46
C GLN A 83 6.22 -14.53 -6.57
N HIS A 84 4.91 -14.43 -6.34
CA HIS A 84 4.12 -15.42 -5.61
C HIS A 84 4.62 -15.72 -4.18
N TRP A 85 5.19 -14.74 -3.48
CA TRP A 85 5.68 -14.93 -2.12
C TRP A 85 4.54 -15.24 -1.15
N ILE A 86 3.40 -14.57 -1.33
CA ILE A 86 2.23 -14.69 -0.46
C ILE A 86 1.70 -16.12 -0.45
N GLU A 87 1.57 -16.76 -1.62
CA GLU A 87 1.16 -18.16 -1.73
C GLU A 87 2.11 -19.08 -0.95
N GLY A 88 3.42 -18.82 -1.07
CA GLY A 88 4.44 -19.52 -0.30
C GLY A 88 4.32 -19.31 1.21
N TRP A 89 4.01 -18.10 1.66
CA TRP A 89 3.80 -17.78 3.07
C TRP A 89 2.56 -18.45 3.62
N ILE A 90 1.42 -18.38 2.91
CA ILE A 90 0.16 -19.02 3.31
C ILE A 90 0.37 -20.53 3.46
N ARG A 91 0.99 -21.19 2.47
CA ARG A 91 1.29 -22.62 2.52
C ARG A 91 2.20 -23.02 3.70
N ARG A 92 3.05 -22.10 4.17
CA ARG A 92 3.93 -22.31 5.33
C ARG A 92 3.36 -21.79 6.65
N GLY A 93 2.08 -21.39 6.68
CA GLY A 93 1.44 -20.84 7.87
C GLY A 93 2.03 -19.50 8.29
N TRP A 94 2.20 -18.58 7.33
CA TRP A 94 2.81 -17.26 7.51
C TRP A 94 4.23 -17.28 8.04
N LYS A 95 5.05 -18.21 7.51
CA LYS A 95 6.48 -18.32 7.83
C LYS A 95 7.36 -18.16 6.60
N THR A 96 8.49 -17.49 6.81
CA THR A 96 9.59 -17.34 5.85
C THR A 96 10.33 -18.67 5.64
N ALA A 97 11.22 -18.73 4.65
CA ALA A 97 12.07 -19.90 4.41
C ALA A 97 12.94 -20.27 5.64
N ASN A 98 13.32 -19.26 6.43
CA ASN A 98 14.09 -19.42 7.66
C ASN A 98 13.22 -19.77 8.88
N LYS A 99 11.97 -20.18 8.68
CA LYS A 99 10.99 -20.56 9.72
C LYS A 99 10.61 -19.44 10.70
N LYS A 100 11.03 -18.19 10.45
CA LYS A 100 10.58 -17.02 11.19
C LYS A 100 9.19 -16.58 10.71
N PRO A 101 8.34 -15.99 11.59
CA PRO A 101 7.12 -15.31 11.16
C PRO A 101 7.41 -14.31 10.03
N VAL A 102 6.49 -14.20 9.08
CA VAL A 102 6.50 -13.10 8.11
C VAL A 102 6.21 -11.80 8.88
N LYS A 103 6.87 -10.70 8.51
CA LYS A 103 6.57 -9.38 9.08
C LYS A 103 5.22 -8.87 8.54
N ASN A 104 4.52 -8.01 9.29
CA ASN A 104 3.30 -7.32 8.85
C ASN A 104 2.16 -8.26 8.43
N ILE A 105 2.02 -9.43 9.07
CA ILE A 105 0.99 -10.43 8.71
C ILE A 105 -0.41 -9.83 8.78
N ASP A 106 -0.67 -8.95 9.75
CA ASP A 106 -1.94 -8.24 9.93
C ASP A 106 -2.32 -7.44 8.67
N LEU A 107 -1.38 -6.68 8.12
CA LEU A 107 -1.59 -5.90 6.91
C LEU A 107 -1.67 -6.78 5.66
N TRP A 108 -0.87 -7.84 5.56
CA TRP A 108 -0.98 -8.78 4.45
C TRP A 108 -2.35 -9.46 4.40
N GLN A 109 -2.88 -9.89 5.54
CA GLN A 109 -4.21 -10.49 5.61
C GLN A 109 -5.30 -9.48 5.22
N ARG A 110 -5.21 -8.24 5.70
CA ARG A 110 -6.13 -7.16 5.33
C ARG A 110 -6.06 -6.83 3.83
N LEU A 111 -4.86 -6.77 3.26
CA LEU A 111 -4.66 -6.53 1.83
C LEU A 111 -5.29 -7.65 0.99
N LEU A 112 -5.10 -8.91 1.38
CA LEU A 112 -5.70 -10.05 0.68
C LEU A 112 -7.23 -9.99 0.70
N ALA A 113 -7.83 -9.62 1.84
CA ALA A 113 -9.26 -9.43 1.95
C ALA A 113 -9.76 -8.26 1.07
N ALA A 114 -9.07 -7.11 1.12
CA ALA A 114 -9.40 -5.94 0.30
C ALA A 114 -9.25 -6.21 -1.20
N LYS A 115 -8.29 -7.05 -1.60
CA LYS A 115 -8.04 -7.45 -2.99
C LYS A 115 -9.07 -8.46 -3.52
N GLU A 116 -9.61 -9.33 -2.67
CA GLU A 116 -10.47 -10.47 -3.05
C GLU A 116 -11.58 -10.12 -4.08
N PRO A 117 -12.38 -9.06 -3.92
CA PRO A 117 -13.46 -8.75 -4.86
C PRO A 117 -12.98 -8.16 -6.20
N HIS A 118 -11.67 -7.93 -6.38
CA HIS A 118 -11.11 -7.23 -7.54
C HIS A 118 -10.13 -8.11 -8.34
N THR A 119 -10.10 -7.87 -9.65
CA THR A 119 -8.99 -8.33 -10.50
C THR A 119 -7.90 -7.29 -10.43
N VAL A 120 -6.80 -7.59 -9.74
CA VAL A 120 -5.73 -6.60 -9.45
C VAL A 120 -4.42 -7.03 -10.09
N THR A 121 -3.77 -6.11 -10.81
CA THR A 121 -2.39 -6.23 -11.29
C THR A 121 -1.48 -5.24 -10.55
N PHE A 122 -0.23 -5.64 -10.33
CA PHE A 122 0.77 -4.83 -9.64
C PHE A 122 1.92 -4.50 -10.58
N THR A 123 2.16 -3.22 -10.77
CA THR A 123 3.21 -2.66 -11.62
C THR A 123 4.20 -1.90 -10.75
N TRP A 124 5.47 -2.33 -10.78
CA TRP A 124 6.52 -1.58 -10.12
C TRP A 124 6.87 -0.36 -10.95
N VAL A 125 6.85 0.81 -10.31
CA VAL A 125 7.36 2.06 -10.89
C VAL A 125 8.61 2.47 -10.13
N LYS A 126 9.54 3.15 -10.81
CA LYS A 126 10.72 3.66 -10.14
C LYS A 126 10.34 4.95 -9.40
N GLY A 127 10.55 4.99 -8.09
CA GLY A 127 10.37 6.20 -7.29
C GLY A 127 11.20 7.37 -7.83
N HIS A 128 10.64 8.59 -7.77
CA HIS A 128 11.25 9.85 -8.21
C HIS A 128 11.76 9.86 -9.67
N ALA A 129 11.11 9.11 -10.57
CA ALA A 129 11.49 9.03 -11.98
C ALA A 129 10.60 9.86 -12.93
N GLY A 130 9.91 10.90 -12.45
CA GLY A 130 9.05 11.74 -13.28
C GLY A 130 7.67 11.14 -13.53
N HIS A 131 7.14 10.36 -12.59
CA HIS A 131 5.74 9.91 -12.57
C HIS A 131 4.94 10.86 -11.66
N PRO A 132 4.17 11.82 -12.23
CA PRO A 132 3.52 12.87 -11.44
C PRO A 132 2.62 12.32 -10.34
N GLU A 133 1.92 11.21 -10.59
CA GLU A 133 1.03 10.58 -9.61
C GLU A 133 1.80 9.91 -8.47
N ASN A 134 2.98 9.35 -8.73
CA ASN A 134 3.83 8.76 -7.68
C ASN A 134 4.47 9.86 -6.84
N GLU A 135 4.97 10.93 -7.47
CA GLU A 135 5.49 12.11 -6.75
C GLU A 135 4.40 12.74 -5.89
N ARG A 136 3.16 12.79 -6.40
CA ARG A 136 2.02 13.25 -5.60
C ARG A 136 1.68 12.30 -4.45
N CYS A 137 1.84 10.99 -4.60
CA CYS A 137 1.69 10.04 -3.50
C CYS A 137 2.76 10.23 -2.42
N ASP A 138 4.02 10.47 -2.80
CA ASP A 138 5.11 10.80 -1.88
C ASP A 138 4.79 12.06 -1.08
N GLU A 139 4.34 13.14 -1.76
CA GLU A 139 3.90 14.38 -1.09
C GLU A 139 2.78 14.12 -0.09
N LEU A 140 1.78 13.31 -0.45
CA LEU A 140 0.66 12.95 0.42
C LEU A 140 1.14 12.15 1.65
N ALA A 141 2.02 11.17 1.44
CA ALA A 141 2.56 10.30 2.47
C ALA A 141 3.44 11.09 3.46
N THR A 142 4.38 11.87 2.95
CA THR A 142 5.30 12.70 3.75
C THR A 142 4.56 13.79 4.53
N THR A 143 3.61 14.48 3.89
CA THR A 143 2.76 15.48 4.58
C THR A 143 1.93 14.85 5.69
N ALA A 144 1.41 13.64 5.48
CA ALA A 144 0.66 12.91 6.50
C ALA A 144 1.54 12.48 7.67
N ALA A 145 2.76 12.00 7.40
CA ALA A 145 3.75 11.61 8.42
C ALA A 145 4.20 12.79 9.30
N ASP A 146 4.33 13.97 8.68
CA ASP A 146 4.73 15.20 9.37
C ASP A 146 3.54 15.95 10.00
N SER A 147 2.32 15.45 9.79
CA SER A 147 1.13 16.07 10.36
C SER A 147 1.07 15.90 11.88
N GLY A 148 0.52 16.88 12.59
CA GLY A 148 0.31 16.77 14.04
C GLY A 148 -0.87 15.86 14.44
N ARG A 149 -1.58 15.25 13.47
CA ARG A 149 -2.80 14.44 13.69
C ARG A 149 -2.55 12.99 13.31
N LEU A 150 -1.68 12.33 14.07
CA LEU A 150 -1.26 10.96 13.81
C LEU A 150 -2.12 9.94 14.56
N SER A 151 -2.54 8.89 13.85
CA SER A 151 -3.30 7.76 14.38
C SER A 151 -2.36 6.69 14.96
N GLU A 152 -2.87 5.83 15.83
CA GLU A 152 -2.11 4.67 16.30
C GLU A 152 -2.12 3.55 15.27
N ASP A 153 -0.95 2.96 15.01
CA ASP A 153 -0.82 1.74 14.21
C ASP A 153 -0.96 0.53 15.13
N ALA A 154 -2.19 0.14 15.43
CA ALA A 154 -2.49 -0.90 16.42
C ALA A 154 -1.92 -2.29 16.06
N GLY A 155 -1.57 -2.51 14.79
CA GLY A 155 -0.97 -3.75 14.31
C GLY A 155 0.56 -3.75 14.32
N PHE A 156 1.20 -2.60 14.57
CA PHE A 156 2.65 -2.48 14.60
C PHE A 156 3.23 -3.22 15.82
N THR A 157 4.25 -4.03 15.58
CA THR A 157 5.06 -4.67 16.61
C THR A 157 6.54 -4.37 16.41
N ALA A 158 7.35 -4.52 17.46
CA ALA A 158 8.80 -4.31 17.35
C ALA A 158 9.47 -5.26 16.34
N ASP A 159 8.87 -6.41 16.05
CA ASP A 159 9.37 -7.36 15.04
C ASP A 159 9.18 -6.87 13.60
N ASP A 160 8.31 -5.87 13.39
CA ASP A 160 8.08 -5.25 12.09
C ASP A 160 9.12 -4.17 11.74
N ALA A 161 9.88 -3.69 12.74
CA ALA A 161 11.04 -2.84 12.52
C ALA A 161 12.15 -3.61 11.79
N ASP A 162 12.95 -2.92 10.96
CA ASP A 162 14.07 -3.52 10.23
C ASP A 162 15.36 -3.58 11.04
#